data_AF-A0A8B6HLU2-F1
#
_entry.id   AF-A0A8B6HLU2-F1
#
_cell.length_a   1.000
_cell.length_b   1.000
_cell.length_c   1.000
_cell.angle_alpha   90.00
_cell.angle_beta   90.00
_cell.angle_gamma   90.00
#
_symmetry.space_group_name_H-M   'P 1'
#
loop_
_entity.id
_entity.type
_entity.pdbx_description
1 polymer ?
#
loop_
_entity_poly.entity_id
_entity_poly.type
_entity_poly.pdbx_seq_one_letter_code
_entity_poly.pdbx_strand_id
1 'polypeptide(L)'
;MGFFTKLMFGIYLFFVVHGRPDMIEEEILDEILYNYNKLARPGTIEHPTVKVEHGVNLIKIEECDGKTLKAMTWLPIAWTDPRLAWSLDFYDLDALTLPSDLLWTPDIVLYNSPSSHAGNAYNPRVYIFNSGSLSWYPPTTITTNCEGSEIDNTVIFCLMRFGSWSYHGRALDIVLSSDFVDTEDYIEHPEWEYVNSTAYKAVQMYACCPEAYPYVMYNITLRRRDNSQSYNVETNLPHSINGVIESEESKYNVNSDTAVLDKDSNTYQTNNTISGKGSDTDNTDSGGK
;
A
#
# COMPACT_ATOMS: atom_id res chain seq x y z
N MET A 1 -79.82 27.28 46.81
CA MET A 1 -78.83 26.80 47.81
C MET A 1 -77.92 25.81 47.08
N GLY A 2 -76.66 26.21 46.80
CA GLY A 2 -75.55 25.31 46.45
C GLY A 2 -75.46 24.77 45.01
N PHE A 3 -75.04 25.60 44.04
CA PHE A 3 -74.48 25.11 42.78
C PHE A 3 -72.99 24.84 42.97
N PHE A 4 -72.63 23.56 43.12
CA PHE A 4 -71.26 23.06 43.02
C PHE A 4 -71.00 22.71 41.55
N THR A 5 -70.18 23.50 40.85
CA THR A 5 -69.57 23.05 39.58
C THR A 5 -68.09 23.37 39.63
N LYS A 6 -67.33 22.29 39.79
CA LYS A 6 -65.89 22.26 40.02
C LYS A 6 -65.14 22.81 38.82
N LEU A 7 -64.21 23.69 39.12
CA LEU A 7 -63.06 24.05 38.31
C LEU A 7 -62.25 22.77 37.97
N MET A 8 -62.20 22.40 36.69
CA MET A 8 -61.27 21.40 36.17
C MET A 8 -60.45 22.07 35.07
N PHE A 9 -59.39 22.76 35.48
CA PHE A 9 -58.28 23.14 34.60
C PHE A 9 -57.59 21.85 34.16
N GLY A 10 -57.98 21.32 33.01
CA GLY A 10 -57.25 20.25 32.35
C GLY A 10 -55.93 20.79 31.82
N ILE A 11 -54.83 20.50 32.51
CA ILE A 11 -53.48 20.65 31.95
C ILE A 11 -53.36 19.59 30.86
N TYR A 12 -53.61 19.99 29.60
CA TYR A 12 -53.18 19.21 28.44
C TYR A 12 -51.65 19.32 28.38
N LEU A 13 -50.98 18.32 28.96
CA LEU A 13 -49.59 18.03 28.64
C LEU A 13 -49.55 17.56 27.17
N PHE A 14 -49.39 18.50 26.25
CA PHE A 14 -48.86 18.20 24.93
C PHE A 14 -47.42 17.72 25.15
N PHE A 15 -47.25 16.42 25.33
CA PHE A 15 -45.97 15.79 25.05
C PHE A 15 -45.75 15.96 23.55
N VAL A 16 -45.04 17.02 23.17
CA VAL A 16 -44.44 17.10 21.83
C VAL A 16 -43.39 15.99 21.82
N VAL A 17 -43.79 14.82 21.29
CA VAL A 17 -42.86 13.77 20.90
C VAL A 17 -42.06 14.37 19.76
N HIS A 18 -40.92 14.97 20.09
CA HIS A 18 -39.93 15.30 19.09
C HIS A 18 -39.39 13.94 18.62
N GLY A 19 -39.89 13.46 17.48
CA GLY A 19 -39.26 12.32 16.80
C GLY A 19 -37.77 12.59 16.67
N ARG A 20 -36.95 11.55 16.82
CA ARG A 20 -35.52 11.67 16.55
C ARG A 20 -35.38 12.23 15.12
N PRO A 21 -34.55 13.26 14.90
CA PRO A 21 -34.35 13.78 13.55
C PRO A 21 -33.85 12.66 12.63
N ASP A 22 -34.39 12.57 11.42
CA ASP A 22 -33.93 11.63 10.41
C ASP A 22 -32.48 12.00 10.04
N MET A 23 -31.56 11.09 10.30
CA MET A 23 -30.13 11.27 10.04
C MET A 23 -29.72 10.33 8.93
N ILE A 24 -29.66 10.85 7.70
CA ILE A 24 -29.31 10.10 6.48
C ILE A 24 -28.02 9.28 6.67
N GLU A 25 -27.00 9.85 7.31
CA GLU A 25 -25.75 9.13 7.60
C GLU A 25 -25.97 7.95 8.56
N GLU A 26 -26.81 8.06 9.60
CA GLU A 26 -27.13 6.92 10.47
C GLU A 26 -27.85 5.82 9.71
N GLU A 27 -28.78 6.16 8.81
CA GLU A 27 -29.51 5.18 8.00
C GLU A 27 -28.60 4.43 7.02
N ILE A 28 -27.72 5.14 6.31
CA ILE A 28 -26.73 4.50 5.43
C ILE A 28 -25.81 3.59 6.24
N LEU A 29 -25.35 4.03 7.42
CA LEU A 29 -24.46 3.24 8.27
C LEU A 29 -25.14 1.98 8.80
N ASP A 30 -26.40 2.09 9.21
CA ASP A 30 -27.21 0.95 9.59
C ASP A 30 -27.39 -0.03 8.43
N GLU A 31 -27.50 0.43 7.18
CA GLU A 31 -27.55 -0.44 6.00
C GLU A 31 -26.21 -1.12 5.70
N ILE A 32 -25.14 -0.33 5.47
CA ILE A 32 -23.86 -0.85 4.95
C ILE A 32 -23.04 -1.60 6.00
N LEU A 33 -23.24 -1.29 7.30
CA LEU A 33 -22.55 -1.98 8.39
C LEU A 33 -23.36 -3.14 8.96
N TYR A 34 -24.60 -3.36 8.51
CA TYR A 34 -25.39 -4.51 8.94
C TYR A 34 -24.70 -5.82 8.54
N ASN A 35 -24.31 -6.61 9.55
CA ASN A 35 -23.55 -7.85 9.37
C ASN A 35 -22.23 -7.69 8.58
N TYR A 36 -21.68 -6.48 8.53
CA TYR A 36 -20.38 -6.26 7.92
C TYR A 36 -19.28 -6.97 8.70
N ASN A 37 -18.55 -7.87 8.02
CA ASN A 37 -17.44 -8.60 8.61
C ASN A 37 -16.10 -8.06 8.09
N LYS A 38 -15.49 -7.17 8.88
CA LYS A 38 -14.17 -6.58 8.59
C LYS A 38 -13.00 -7.56 8.58
N LEU A 39 -13.16 -8.76 9.14
CA LEU A 39 -12.11 -9.79 9.13
C LEU A 39 -12.00 -10.49 7.76
N ALA A 40 -13.04 -10.38 6.93
CA ALA A 40 -13.06 -10.92 5.59
C ALA A 40 -12.71 -9.84 4.56
N ARG A 41 -11.67 -10.11 3.76
CA ARG A 41 -11.29 -9.29 2.61
C ARG A 41 -12.45 -9.15 1.61
N PRO A 42 -12.59 -8.00 0.93
CA PRO A 42 -13.70 -7.71 0.02
C PRO A 42 -13.59 -8.40 -1.36
N GLY A 43 -13.10 -9.63 -1.41
CA GLY A 43 -13.12 -10.43 -2.63
C GLY A 43 -14.50 -11.06 -2.85
N THR A 44 -15.02 -10.98 -4.06
CA THR A 44 -16.29 -11.63 -4.43
C THR A 44 -16.03 -12.98 -5.13
N ILE A 45 -17.08 -13.75 -5.42
CA ILE A 45 -16.95 -14.99 -6.18
C ILE A 45 -16.45 -14.70 -7.61
N GLU A 46 -16.92 -13.61 -8.22
CA GLU A 46 -16.57 -13.20 -9.58
C GLU A 46 -15.21 -12.49 -9.64
N HIS A 47 -14.89 -11.73 -8.60
CA HIS A 47 -13.64 -10.99 -8.45
C HIS A 47 -12.96 -11.39 -7.14
N PRO A 48 -12.37 -12.60 -7.09
CA PRO A 48 -11.80 -13.15 -5.86
C PRO A 48 -10.50 -12.47 -5.44
N THR A 49 -9.86 -11.67 -6.29
CA THR A 49 -8.65 -10.91 -5.95
C THR A 49 -9.02 -9.46 -5.68
N VAL A 50 -8.61 -8.92 -4.53
CA VAL A 50 -8.82 -7.50 -4.20
C VAL A 50 -7.73 -6.68 -4.87
N LYS A 51 -8.10 -5.82 -5.81
CA LYS A 51 -7.19 -4.84 -6.40
C LYS A 51 -6.99 -3.69 -5.41
N VAL A 52 -5.75 -3.37 -5.09
CA VAL A 52 -5.37 -2.26 -4.20
C VAL A 52 -4.47 -1.31 -4.96
N GLU A 53 -4.91 -0.07 -5.13
CA GLU A 53 -4.10 0.99 -5.72
C GLU A 53 -3.29 1.66 -4.63
N HIS A 54 -1.99 1.86 -4.89
CA HIS A 54 -1.05 2.42 -3.95
C HIS A 54 -0.27 3.56 -4.60
N GLY A 55 -0.05 4.63 -3.84
CA GLY A 55 0.77 5.78 -4.20
C GLY A 55 1.72 6.17 -3.07
N VAL A 56 2.62 7.10 -3.36
CA VAL A 56 3.45 7.77 -2.36
C VAL A 56 3.42 9.26 -2.65
N ASN A 57 3.03 10.05 -1.66
CA ASN A 57 3.10 11.50 -1.69
C ASN A 57 4.22 11.93 -0.74
N LEU A 58 5.30 12.46 -1.28
CA LEU A 58 6.45 12.93 -0.50
C LEU A 58 6.14 14.32 0.06
N ILE A 59 6.03 14.42 1.39
CA ILE A 59 5.73 15.69 2.06
C ILE A 59 7.02 16.38 2.47
N LYS A 60 7.95 15.64 3.09
CA LYS A 60 9.19 16.20 3.61
C LYS A 60 10.25 15.12 3.78
N ILE A 61 11.49 15.45 3.43
CA ILE A 61 12.67 14.68 3.88
C ILE A 61 13.01 15.15 5.29
N GLU A 62 12.96 14.25 6.27
CA GLU A 62 13.30 14.57 7.66
C GLU A 62 14.79 14.46 7.89
N GLU A 63 15.40 13.36 7.43
CA GLU A 63 16.82 13.07 7.58
C GLU A 63 17.30 12.31 6.34
N CYS A 64 18.47 12.67 5.82
CA CYS A 64 19.15 11.91 4.79
C CYS A 64 20.68 12.04 4.92
N ASP A 65 21.36 10.91 5.12
CA ASP A 65 22.81 10.85 5.35
C ASP A 65 23.61 10.32 4.14
N GLY A 66 22.93 10.14 2.99
CA GLY A 66 23.49 9.56 1.77
C GLY A 66 23.43 8.03 1.71
N LYS A 67 23.02 7.35 2.79
CA LYS A 67 22.82 5.89 2.84
C LYS A 67 21.43 5.50 3.32
N THR A 68 20.79 6.37 4.09
CA THR A 68 19.45 6.18 4.63
C THR A 68 18.64 7.44 4.35
N LEU A 69 17.42 7.25 3.91
CA LEU A 69 16.41 8.29 3.77
C LEU A 69 15.32 8.06 4.82
N LYS A 70 15.01 9.08 5.59
CA LYS A 70 13.83 9.15 6.44
C LYS A 70 12.95 10.30 5.98
N ALA A 71 11.71 10.00 5.61
CA ALA A 71 10.81 10.96 5.01
C ALA A 71 9.39 10.84 5.56
N MET A 72 8.72 11.98 5.71
CA MET A 72 7.30 12.07 5.96
C MET A 72 6.56 11.95 4.63
N THR A 73 5.59 11.03 4.58
CA THR A 73 4.78 10.76 3.39
C THR A 73 3.30 10.67 3.75
N TRP A 74 2.44 10.91 2.77
CA TRP A 74 1.10 10.31 2.77
C TRP A 74 1.11 9.14 1.80
N LEU A 75 0.44 8.05 2.16
CA LEU A 75 0.34 6.87 1.30
C LEU A 75 -1.10 6.76 0.78
N PRO A 76 -1.43 7.28 -0.41
CA PRO A 76 -2.72 7.01 -1.04
C PRO A 76 -2.92 5.51 -1.21
N ILE A 77 -3.97 4.96 -0.61
CA ILE A 77 -4.38 3.58 -0.72
C ILE A 77 -5.86 3.56 -1.09
N ALA A 78 -6.20 2.91 -2.21
CA ALA A 78 -7.58 2.81 -2.65
C ALA A 78 -7.95 1.35 -3.00
N TRP A 79 -9.17 0.96 -2.65
CA TRP A 79 -9.74 -0.35 -2.98
C TRP A 79 -11.26 -0.24 -3.06
N THR A 80 -11.92 -1.33 -3.46
CA THR A 80 -13.38 -1.40 -3.51
C THR A 80 -13.88 -2.48 -2.57
N ASP A 81 -14.91 -2.16 -1.78
CA ASP A 81 -15.69 -3.11 -1.00
C ASP A 81 -17.16 -3.01 -1.41
N PRO A 82 -17.67 -3.94 -2.25
CA PRO A 82 -19.05 -3.90 -2.73
C PRO A 82 -20.11 -3.96 -1.63
N ARG A 83 -19.74 -4.41 -0.42
CA ARG A 83 -20.65 -4.44 0.74
C ARG A 83 -20.91 -3.06 1.33
N LEU A 84 -20.06 -2.08 1.01
CA LEU A 84 -20.12 -0.71 1.51
C LEU A 84 -20.70 0.27 0.49
N ALA A 85 -21.38 -0.24 -0.54
CA ALA A 85 -22.05 0.57 -1.54
C ALA A 85 -23.50 0.87 -1.15
N TRP A 86 -24.00 2.04 -1.53
CA TRP A 86 -25.41 2.44 -1.37
C TRP A 86 -25.90 3.22 -2.59
N SER A 87 -27.22 3.29 -2.77
CA SER A 87 -27.82 3.99 -3.91
C SER A 87 -28.09 5.46 -3.59
N LEU A 88 -27.71 6.33 -4.53
CA LEU A 88 -28.06 7.75 -4.49
C LEU A 88 -29.55 8.01 -4.72
N ASP A 89 -30.29 7.02 -5.24
CA ASP A 89 -31.74 7.12 -5.40
C ASP A 89 -32.47 7.15 -4.06
N PHE A 90 -31.87 6.56 -3.01
CA PHE A 90 -32.41 6.54 -1.65
C PHE A 90 -31.76 7.60 -0.76
N TYR A 91 -30.48 7.89 -0.99
CA TYR A 91 -29.69 8.79 -0.15
C TYR A 91 -28.94 9.83 -1.00
N ASP A 92 -29.26 11.11 -0.86
CA ASP A 92 -28.54 12.20 -1.53
C ASP A 92 -27.22 12.54 -0.82
N LEU A 93 -26.37 11.52 -0.63
CA LEU A 93 -25.06 11.60 0.00
C LEU A 93 -24.09 10.69 -0.75
N ASP A 94 -23.06 11.27 -1.34
CA ASP A 94 -22.10 10.60 -2.23
C ASP A 94 -20.93 9.95 -1.50
N ALA A 95 -20.65 10.37 -0.26
CA ALA A 95 -19.59 9.81 0.53
C ALA A 95 -19.74 9.98 2.04
N LEU A 96 -19.04 9.11 2.77
CA LEU A 96 -18.96 9.03 4.22
C LEU A 96 -17.51 8.91 4.69
N THR A 97 -17.26 9.18 5.96
CA THR A 97 -15.91 9.08 6.55
C THR A 97 -15.91 8.27 7.85
N LEU A 98 -15.37 7.06 7.79
CA LEU A 98 -15.39 6.11 8.91
C LEU A 98 -14.00 5.85 9.49
N PRO A 99 -13.90 5.59 10.80
CA PRO A 99 -12.67 5.03 11.38
C PRO A 99 -12.28 3.75 10.64
N SER A 100 -11.02 3.67 10.22
CA SER A 100 -10.45 2.49 9.53
C SER A 100 -10.60 1.20 10.35
N ASP A 101 -10.59 1.29 11.68
CA ASP A 101 -10.77 0.14 12.57
C ASP A 101 -12.15 -0.54 12.44
N LEU A 102 -13.15 0.12 11.84
CA LEU A 102 -14.46 -0.47 11.56
C LEU A 102 -14.50 -1.23 10.22
N LEU A 103 -13.50 -1.03 9.37
CA LEU A 103 -13.46 -1.50 8.00
C LEU A 103 -12.39 -2.59 7.84
N TRP A 104 -12.52 -3.41 6.79
CA TRP A 104 -11.36 -4.16 6.32
C TRP A 104 -10.37 -3.19 5.69
N THR A 105 -9.09 -3.27 6.06
CA THR A 105 -8.00 -2.50 5.45
C THR A 105 -6.90 -3.45 4.96
N PRO A 106 -6.25 -3.16 3.82
CA PRO A 106 -5.13 -3.96 3.35
C PRO A 106 -3.89 -3.75 4.23
N ASP A 107 -3.13 -4.81 4.45
CA ASP A 107 -1.92 -4.84 5.27
C ASP A 107 -0.66 -4.48 4.46
N ILE A 108 -0.68 -3.30 3.83
CA ILE A 108 0.44 -2.84 3.02
C ILE A 108 1.58 -2.39 3.91
N VAL A 109 2.78 -2.90 3.64
CA VAL A 109 3.99 -2.62 4.41
C VAL A 109 5.18 -2.30 3.51
N LEU A 110 6.11 -1.50 4.02
CA LEU A 110 7.42 -1.27 3.41
C LEU A 110 8.36 -2.43 3.79
N TYR A 111 8.71 -3.29 2.83
CA TYR A 111 9.52 -4.49 3.10
C TYR A 111 10.97 -4.17 3.47
N ASN A 112 11.59 -3.24 2.76
CA ASN A 112 13.02 -2.94 2.85
C ASN A 112 13.34 -1.77 3.81
N SER A 113 12.52 -1.61 4.86
CA SER A 113 12.79 -0.64 5.93
C SER A 113 13.92 -1.12 6.85
N PRO A 114 14.95 -0.30 7.14
CA PRO A 114 15.98 -0.64 8.12
C PRO A 114 15.51 -0.50 9.58
N SER A 115 14.39 0.20 9.81
CA SER A 115 13.75 0.30 11.12
C SER A 115 12.67 -0.78 11.28
N SER A 116 12.49 -1.29 12.50
CA SER A 116 11.38 -2.19 12.81
C SER A 116 10.06 -1.50 12.48
N HIS A 117 9.08 -2.23 11.93
CA HIS A 117 7.72 -1.78 11.57
C HIS A 117 6.86 -1.24 12.74
N ALA A 118 7.46 -0.89 13.87
CA ALA A 118 6.83 -0.40 15.07
C ALA A 118 6.36 1.07 14.92
N GLY A 119 5.22 1.25 14.24
CA GLY A 119 3.98 1.47 14.99
C GLY A 119 3.64 2.85 15.54
N ASN A 120 4.13 3.95 14.97
CA ASN A 120 3.58 5.30 15.25
C ASN A 120 2.98 5.95 13.99
N ALA A 121 2.27 5.16 13.18
CA ALA A 121 1.43 5.71 12.12
C ALA A 121 0.11 6.18 12.74
N TYR A 122 -0.21 7.47 12.60
CA TYR A 122 -1.57 7.94 12.83
C TYR A 122 -2.48 7.19 11.86
N ASN A 123 -3.56 6.61 12.37
CA ASN A 123 -4.50 5.83 11.57
C ASN A 123 -5.73 6.72 11.25
N PRO A 124 -5.73 7.44 10.11
CA PRO A 124 -6.80 8.35 9.77
C PRO A 124 -8.07 7.59 9.41
N ARG A 125 -9.18 8.32 9.40
CA ARG A 125 -10.43 7.83 8.85
C ARG A 125 -10.31 7.56 7.34
N VAL A 126 -11.13 6.63 6.86
CA VAL A 126 -11.24 6.23 5.46
C VAL A 126 -12.42 6.94 4.84
N TYR A 127 -12.23 7.48 3.64
CA TYR A 127 -13.31 8.04 2.84
C TYR A 127 -13.96 6.92 2.02
N ILE A 128 -15.29 6.81 2.09
CA ILE A 128 -16.06 5.77 1.44
C ILE A 128 -17.03 6.46 0.49
N PHE A 129 -17.00 6.10 -0.78
CA PHE A 129 -17.93 6.60 -1.79
C PHE A 129 -19.14 5.67 -1.90
N ASN A 130 -20.27 6.20 -2.38
CA ASN A 130 -21.50 5.44 -2.56
C ASN A 130 -21.35 4.22 -3.49
N SER A 131 -20.35 4.23 -4.37
CA SER A 131 -19.99 3.12 -5.25
C SER A 131 -19.35 1.92 -4.53
N GLY A 132 -19.04 2.05 -3.24
CA GLY A 132 -18.24 1.10 -2.48
C GLY A 132 -16.74 1.24 -2.70
N SER A 133 -16.28 2.27 -3.44
CA SER A 133 -14.87 2.62 -3.51
C SER A 133 -14.43 3.29 -2.21
N LEU A 134 -13.20 3.01 -1.77
CA LEU A 134 -12.60 3.54 -0.55
C LEU A 134 -11.28 4.21 -0.87
N SER A 135 -11.01 5.33 -0.22
CA SER A 135 -9.74 6.06 -0.27
C SER A 135 -9.21 6.33 1.13
N TRP A 136 -7.95 5.97 1.36
CA TRP A 136 -7.27 6.08 2.63
C TRP A 136 -5.88 6.71 2.45
N TYR A 137 -5.53 7.66 3.31
CA TYR A 137 -4.29 8.45 3.19
C TYR A 137 -3.52 8.48 4.52
N PRO A 138 -3.00 7.34 5.02
CA PRO A 138 -2.22 7.31 6.25
C PRO A 138 -0.93 8.15 6.14
N PRO A 139 -0.73 9.13 7.04
CA PRO A 139 0.55 9.82 7.14
C PRO A 139 1.57 8.89 7.80
N THR A 140 2.66 8.62 7.08
CA THR A 140 3.66 7.63 7.45
C THR A 140 5.06 8.22 7.35
N THR A 141 5.82 8.13 8.44
CA THR A 141 7.27 8.32 8.38
C THR A 141 7.91 7.03 7.91
N ILE A 142 8.43 7.06 6.69
CA ILE A 142 9.14 5.93 6.09
C ILE A 142 10.64 6.07 6.32
N THR A 143 11.33 4.94 6.44
CA THR A 143 12.78 4.88 6.44
C THR A 143 13.21 3.84 5.42
N THR A 144 14.16 4.17 4.55
CA THR A 144 14.69 3.22 3.56
C THR A 144 16.19 3.40 3.38
N ASN A 145 16.85 2.33 2.94
CA ASN A 145 18.24 2.40 2.50
C ASN A 145 18.33 2.98 1.09
N CYS A 146 19.43 3.68 0.81
CA CYS A 146 19.73 4.28 -0.47
C CYS A 146 21.09 3.80 -0.98
N GLU A 147 21.23 3.75 -2.30
CA GLU A 147 22.47 3.40 -3.00
C GLU A 147 23.01 4.62 -3.74
N GLY A 148 24.32 4.85 -3.66
CA GLY A 148 24.97 5.94 -4.38
C GLY A 148 25.14 5.61 -5.87
N SER A 149 25.03 6.62 -6.73
CA SER A 149 25.31 6.46 -8.15
C SER A 149 26.79 6.20 -8.40
N GLU A 150 27.09 5.24 -9.29
CA GLU A 150 28.46 4.94 -9.72
C GLU A 150 29.05 6.06 -10.59
N ILE A 151 28.20 6.88 -11.21
CA ILE A 151 28.60 7.93 -12.16
C ILE A 151 28.76 9.28 -11.44
N ASP A 152 27.85 9.60 -10.52
CA ASP A 152 27.81 10.87 -9.80
C ASP A 152 27.71 10.60 -8.30
N ASN A 153 28.80 10.86 -7.57
CA ASN A 153 28.89 10.62 -6.14
C ASN A 153 27.99 11.56 -5.29
N THR A 154 27.36 12.55 -5.91
CA THR A 154 26.36 13.41 -5.27
C THR A 154 24.95 12.85 -5.38
N VAL A 155 24.72 11.87 -6.26
CA VAL A 155 23.40 11.28 -6.52
C VAL A 155 23.22 9.98 -5.74
N ILE A 156 22.03 9.82 -5.15
CA ILE A 156 21.59 8.61 -4.47
C ILE A 156 20.21 8.17 -4.97
N PHE A 157 19.96 6.86 -4.91
CA PHE A 157 18.70 6.22 -5.27
C PHE A 157 18.12 5.53 -4.04
N CYS A 158 16.92 5.92 -3.66
CA CYS A 158 16.25 5.38 -2.48
C CYS A 158 15.05 4.54 -2.93
N LEU A 159 15.20 3.21 -2.84
CA LEU A 159 14.21 2.24 -3.28
C LEU A 159 13.24 1.91 -2.15
N MET A 160 11.94 1.82 -2.45
CA MET A 160 10.90 1.52 -1.47
C MET A 160 9.96 0.46 -2.02
N ARG A 161 9.95 -0.71 -1.39
CA ARG A 161 9.12 -1.87 -1.78
C ARG A 161 7.89 -1.96 -0.91
N PHE A 162 6.73 -1.63 -1.47
CA PHE A 162 5.44 -1.77 -0.80
C PHE A 162 4.68 -2.99 -1.31
N GLY A 163 4.16 -3.80 -0.39
CA GLY A 163 3.32 -4.95 -0.71
C GLY A 163 2.54 -5.42 0.51
N SER A 164 1.60 -6.33 0.29
CA SER A 164 0.86 -6.95 1.39
C SER A 164 1.78 -7.85 2.22
N TRP A 165 1.68 -7.78 3.55
CA TRP A 165 2.46 -8.66 4.41
C TRP A 165 1.96 -10.11 4.40
N SER A 166 0.64 -10.32 4.38
CA SER A 166 0.01 -11.63 4.57
C SER A 166 -0.64 -12.22 3.33
N TYR A 167 -1.02 -11.41 2.33
CA TYR A 167 -1.72 -11.88 1.14
C TYR A 167 -0.78 -12.05 -0.06
N HIS A 168 -0.86 -13.22 -0.70
CA HIS A 168 -0.26 -13.46 -2.02
C HIS A 168 -1.13 -12.88 -3.15
N GLY A 169 -0.62 -12.88 -4.39
CA GLY A 169 -1.25 -12.24 -5.56
C GLY A 169 -2.63 -12.75 -5.98
N ARG A 170 -3.02 -13.97 -5.57
CA ARG A 170 -4.40 -14.47 -5.81
C ARG A 170 -5.45 -13.94 -4.83
N ALA A 171 -5.03 -13.28 -3.75
CA ALA A 171 -5.93 -12.74 -2.73
C ALA A 171 -5.95 -11.22 -2.77
N LEU A 172 -4.78 -10.60 -2.98
CA LEU A 172 -4.61 -9.16 -3.08
C LEU A 172 -3.62 -8.87 -4.23
N ASP A 173 -4.04 -8.02 -5.15
CA ASP A 173 -3.18 -7.52 -6.23
C ASP A 173 -2.93 -6.03 -6.06
N ILE A 174 -1.71 -5.67 -5.66
CA ILE A 174 -1.30 -4.27 -5.53
C ILE A 174 -0.93 -3.71 -6.91
N VAL A 175 -1.35 -2.48 -7.19
CA VAL A 175 -1.02 -1.74 -8.41
C VAL A 175 -0.61 -0.31 -8.08
N LEU A 176 0.10 0.31 -9.02
CA LEU A 176 0.46 1.72 -8.94
C LEU A 176 -0.76 2.61 -9.20
N SER A 177 -0.93 3.65 -8.38
CA SER A 177 -1.82 4.77 -8.70
C SER A 177 -1.21 5.74 -9.72
N SER A 178 0.14 5.81 -9.75
CA SER A 178 0.93 6.65 -10.65
C SER A 178 2.32 6.02 -10.88
N ASP A 179 2.95 6.37 -12.00
CA ASP A 179 4.30 5.93 -12.37
C ASP A 179 5.42 6.72 -11.64
N PHE A 180 5.05 7.69 -10.80
CA PHE A 180 5.96 8.54 -10.03
C PHE A 180 5.43 8.83 -8.62
N VAL A 181 6.32 9.27 -7.75
CA VAL A 181 6.03 9.82 -6.42
C VAL A 181 5.46 11.22 -6.58
N ASP A 182 4.30 11.47 -5.98
CA ASP A 182 3.68 12.79 -5.96
C ASP A 182 4.48 13.73 -5.05
N THR A 183 4.78 14.92 -5.55
CA THR A 183 5.55 15.96 -4.87
C THR A 183 4.85 17.31 -4.89
N GLU A 184 3.53 17.37 -5.12
CA GLU A 184 2.76 18.62 -5.16
C GLU A 184 2.91 19.42 -3.85
N ASP A 185 2.83 18.72 -2.71
CA ASP A 185 2.96 19.29 -1.37
C ASP A 185 4.38 19.17 -0.77
N TYR A 186 5.39 18.85 -1.60
CA TYR A 186 6.75 18.61 -1.11
C TYR A 186 7.44 19.90 -0.64
N ILE A 187 7.92 19.89 0.61
CA ILE A 187 8.77 20.94 1.15
C ILE A 187 10.23 20.60 0.89
N GLU A 188 10.91 21.42 0.09
CA GLU A 188 12.30 21.21 -0.29
C GLU A 188 13.25 21.06 0.92
N HIS A 189 14.13 20.06 0.83
CA HIS A 189 15.19 19.85 1.80
C HIS A 189 16.42 20.74 1.49
N PRO A 190 17.07 21.34 2.52
CA PRO A 190 18.17 22.29 2.30
C PRO A 190 19.45 21.66 1.73
N GLU A 191 19.70 20.38 1.98
CA GLU A 191 20.93 19.68 1.55
C GLU A 191 20.71 18.66 0.42
N TRP A 192 19.46 18.30 0.15
CA TRP A 192 19.12 17.24 -0.80
C TRP A 192 18.03 17.73 -1.74
N GLU A 193 18.34 17.75 -3.02
CA GLU A 193 17.41 18.09 -4.08
C GLU A 193 16.69 16.82 -4.55
N TYR A 194 15.36 16.87 -4.63
CA TYR A 194 14.59 15.86 -5.34
C TYR A 194 14.79 16.05 -6.85
N VAL A 195 15.33 15.05 -7.53
CA VAL A 195 15.62 15.13 -8.98
C VAL A 195 14.45 14.56 -9.77
N ASN A 196 14.07 13.32 -9.47
CA ASN A 196 12.94 12.64 -10.06
C ASN A 196 12.53 11.43 -9.21
N SER A 197 11.48 10.76 -9.64
CA SER A 197 11.14 9.44 -9.17
C SER A 197 10.64 8.57 -10.31
N THR A 198 10.70 7.27 -10.09
CA THR A 198 10.13 6.25 -10.97
C THR A 198 9.43 5.20 -10.13
N ALA A 199 8.40 4.57 -10.69
CA ALA A 199 7.70 3.48 -10.04
C ALA A 199 7.44 2.33 -11.02
N TYR A 200 7.46 1.10 -10.51
CA TYR A 200 7.09 -0.09 -11.28
C TYR A 200 6.46 -1.15 -10.38
N LYS A 201 5.67 -2.03 -10.99
CA LYS A 201 5.11 -3.22 -10.33
C LYS A 201 5.98 -4.44 -10.66
N ALA A 202 6.22 -5.28 -9.66
CA ALA A 202 6.93 -6.53 -9.82
C ALA A 202 6.34 -7.61 -8.91
N VAL A 203 6.86 -8.83 -9.03
CA VAL A 203 6.38 -10.00 -8.29
C VAL A 203 7.58 -10.77 -7.75
N GLN A 204 7.51 -11.16 -6.48
CA GLN A 204 8.52 -11.98 -5.82
C GLN A 204 7.97 -13.37 -5.54
N MET A 205 8.75 -14.40 -5.83
CA MET A 205 8.54 -15.76 -5.32
C MET A 205 9.49 -15.95 -4.13
N TYR A 206 8.96 -16.37 -2.99
CA TYR A 206 9.76 -16.63 -1.79
C TYR A 206 10.03 -18.12 -1.62
N ALA A 207 11.22 -18.50 -1.15
CA ALA A 207 11.57 -19.91 -0.94
C ALA A 207 10.63 -20.66 0.05
N CYS A 208 9.94 -19.93 0.92
CA CYS A 208 8.98 -20.51 1.87
C CYS A 208 7.72 -21.05 1.20
N CYS A 209 7.33 -20.47 0.06
CA CYS A 209 5.94 -20.40 -0.33
C CYS A 209 5.81 -20.53 -1.86
N PRO A 210 4.94 -21.41 -2.36
CA PRO A 210 4.80 -21.62 -3.81
C PRO A 210 4.05 -20.47 -4.52
N GLU A 211 3.45 -19.55 -3.79
CA GLU A 211 2.70 -18.42 -4.34
C GLU A 211 3.56 -17.19 -4.62
N ALA A 212 3.11 -16.40 -5.59
CA ALA A 212 3.75 -15.16 -6.01
C ALA A 212 3.19 -13.97 -5.22
N TYR A 213 4.08 -13.09 -4.75
CA TYR A 213 3.75 -11.93 -3.94
C TYR A 213 3.99 -10.64 -4.75
N PRO A 214 2.93 -9.95 -5.20
CA PRO A 214 3.08 -8.71 -5.93
C PRO A 214 3.50 -7.58 -5.00
N TYR A 215 4.35 -6.69 -5.51
CA TYR A 215 4.75 -5.47 -4.83
C TYR A 215 4.88 -4.33 -5.85
N VAL A 216 4.77 -3.10 -5.37
CA VAL A 216 5.14 -1.89 -6.10
C VAL A 216 6.44 -1.34 -5.55
N MET A 217 7.32 -0.92 -6.45
CA MET A 217 8.59 -0.29 -6.12
C MET A 217 8.51 1.18 -6.51
N TYR A 218 8.95 2.05 -5.61
CA TYR A 218 9.23 3.46 -5.90
C TYR A 218 10.72 3.72 -5.72
N ASN A 219 11.31 4.44 -6.66
CA ASN A 219 12.68 4.94 -6.58
C ASN A 219 12.63 6.46 -6.52
N ILE A 220 13.13 7.05 -5.43
CA ILE A 220 13.37 8.49 -5.34
C ILE A 220 14.85 8.74 -5.63
N THR A 221 15.12 9.56 -6.64
CA THR A 221 16.48 10.03 -6.94
C THR A 221 16.70 11.37 -6.25
N LEU A 222 17.69 11.41 -5.36
CA LEU A 222 18.11 12.63 -4.68
C LEU A 222 19.52 13.01 -5.13
N ARG A 223 19.77 14.32 -5.22
CA ARG A 223 21.11 14.87 -5.46
C ARG A 223 21.51 15.76 -4.28
N ARG A 224 22.70 15.54 -3.75
CA ARG A 224 23.27 16.38 -2.71
C ARG A 224 23.51 17.77 -3.28
N ARG A 225 22.95 18.79 -2.65
CA ARG A 225 23.20 20.18 -3.03
C ARG A 225 24.65 20.52 -2.71
N ASP A 226 25.38 20.99 -3.71
CA ASP A 226 26.69 21.59 -3.47
C ASP A 226 26.47 23.00 -2.93
N ASN A 227 26.72 23.19 -1.63
CA ASN A 227 26.67 24.53 -1.02
C ASN A 227 27.84 25.41 -1.46
N SER A 228 28.75 24.90 -2.31
CA SER A 228 29.72 25.71 -3.02
C SER A 228 29.14 26.19 -4.36
N GLN A 229 28.50 27.37 -4.30
CA GLN A 229 28.13 28.26 -5.40
C GLN A 229 26.83 27.96 -6.17
N SER A 230 25.97 28.99 -6.21
CA SER A 230 25.02 29.21 -7.28
C SER A 230 25.71 29.17 -8.65
N TYR A 231 25.61 28.06 -9.39
CA TYR A 231 25.93 28.02 -10.81
C TYR A 231 24.89 27.20 -11.57
N ASN A 232 24.33 27.83 -12.60
CA ASN A 232 23.37 27.25 -13.53
C ASN A 232 23.93 25.95 -14.13
N VAL A 233 23.17 24.86 -14.05
CA VAL A 233 23.40 23.68 -14.88
C VAL A 233 22.09 23.29 -15.56
N GLU A 234 21.86 23.92 -16.70
CA GLU A 234 21.11 23.29 -17.77
C GLU A 234 22.06 22.24 -18.40
N THR A 235 21.70 20.96 -18.32
CA THR A 235 21.88 19.90 -19.35
C THR A 235 22.04 18.49 -18.77
N ASN A 236 21.09 17.63 -19.14
CA ASN A 236 21.18 16.21 -19.50
C ASN A 236 21.81 15.21 -18.51
N LEU A 237 20.96 14.51 -17.75
CA LEU A 237 21.25 13.20 -17.16
C LEU A 237 20.77 12.07 -18.11
N PRO A 238 21.62 11.09 -18.47
CA PRO A 238 21.17 9.86 -19.08
C PRO A 238 20.72 8.84 -18.01
N HIS A 239 19.71 8.05 -18.37
CA HIS A 239 19.17 6.92 -17.60
C HIS A 239 20.23 5.84 -17.34
N SER A 240 20.49 5.55 -16.07
CA SER A 240 20.99 4.24 -15.63
C SER A 240 20.34 3.85 -14.30
N ILE A 241 19.01 3.82 -14.29
CA ILE A 241 18.21 3.30 -13.17
C ILE A 241 18.29 1.75 -13.12
N ASN A 242 18.56 1.12 -14.26
CA ASN A 242 18.51 -0.34 -14.42
C ASN A 242 19.51 -1.08 -13.50
N GLY A 243 20.74 -0.57 -13.34
CA GLY A 243 21.74 -1.24 -12.50
C GLY A 243 21.39 -1.29 -11.02
N VAL A 244 20.67 -0.30 -10.51
CA VAL A 244 20.22 -0.23 -9.10
C VAL A 244 18.94 -1.04 -8.88
N ILE A 245 18.06 -1.11 -9.89
CA ILE A 245 16.93 -2.05 -9.86
C ILE A 245 17.45 -3.49 -9.85
N GLU A 246 18.40 -3.81 -10.73
CA GLU A 246 19.01 -5.14 -10.84
C GLU A 246 19.78 -5.52 -9.57
N SER A 247 20.50 -4.57 -8.93
CA SER A 247 21.20 -4.82 -7.66
C SER A 247 20.23 -5.19 -6.53
N GLU A 248 19.09 -4.50 -6.42
CA GLU A 248 18.08 -4.79 -5.41
C GLU A 248 17.32 -6.09 -5.71
N GLU A 249 17.03 -6.40 -6.97
CA GLU A 249 16.44 -7.69 -7.36
C GLU A 249 17.39 -8.86 -7.09
N SER A 250 18.69 -8.69 -7.34
CA SER A 250 19.71 -9.72 -7.15
C SER A 250 19.89 -10.14 -5.69
N LYS A 251 19.69 -9.24 -4.72
CA LYS A 251 19.78 -9.55 -3.27
C LYS A 251 18.79 -10.63 -2.83
N TYR A 252 17.69 -10.81 -3.56
CA TYR A 252 16.63 -11.76 -3.22
C TYR A 252 16.49 -12.92 -4.22
N ASN A 253 17.20 -12.87 -5.36
CA ASN A 253 17.32 -13.97 -6.32
C ASN A 253 18.44 -14.96 -5.94
N VAL A 254 18.45 -15.42 -4.69
CA VAL A 254 19.25 -16.59 -4.32
C VAL A 254 18.43 -17.84 -4.69
N ASN A 255 18.72 -18.36 -5.88
CA ASN A 255 18.18 -19.57 -6.53
C ASN A 255 16.87 -19.41 -7.31
N SER A 256 16.98 -18.88 -8.53
CA SER A 256 16.07 -19.25 -9.62
C SER A 256 16.83 -19.18 -10.95
N ASP A 257 17.46 -20.29 -11.33
CA ASP A 257 17.91 -20.46 -12.71
C ASP A 257 16.68 -20.42 -13.63
N THR A 258 16.60 -19.34 -14.40
CA THR A 258 15.81 -19.14 -15.63
C THR A 258 14.29 -19.39 -15.56
N ALA A 259 13.53 -18.31 -15.47
CA ALA A 259 12.22 -18.21 -16.10
C ALA A 259 12.18 -16.94 -16.97
N VAL A 260 12.38 -17.11 -18.28
CA VAL A 260 12.09 -16.06 -19.26
C VAL A 260 10.57 -16.00 -19.39
N LEU A 261 9.98 -14.83 -19.10
CA LEU A 261 8.57 -14.54 -19.38
C LEU A 261 8.37 -14.51 -20.89
N ASP A 262 7.69 -15.52 -21.44
CA ASP A 262 7.15 -15.46 -22.79
C ASP A 262 5.86 -14.62 -22.74
N LYS A 263 5.93 -13.41 -23.31
CA LYS A 263 4.74 -12.58 -23.57
C LYS A 263 4.00 -13.25 -24.72
N ASP A 264 3.10 -14.17 -24.38
CA ASP A 264 1.93 -14.63 -25.17
C ASP A 264 1.67 -16.14 -24.98
N SER A 265 1.33 -16.59 -23.77
CA SER A 265 0.43 -17.76 -23.61
C SER A 265 0.00 -17.99 -22.16
N ASN A 266 -1.32 -18.05 -21.94
CA ASN A 266 -1.93 -18.55 -20.71
C ASN A 266 -1.85 -20.08 -20.65
N THR A 267 -0.66 -20.68 -20.46
CA THR A 267 -0.55 -22.10 -20.10
C THR A 267 0.81 -22.48 -19.51
N TYR A 268 0.81 -23.06 -18.31
CA TYR A 268 2.01 -23.64 -17.68
C TYR A 268 2.24 -25.06 -18.20
N GLN A 269 3.38 -25.32 -18.84
CA GLN A 269 3.88 -26.68 -19.07
C GLN A 269 5.21 -26.88 -18.33
N THR A 270 5.28 -27.96 -17.54
CA THR A 270 6.51 -28.41 -16.87
C THR A 270 7.16 -29.52 -17.70
N ASN A 271 8.37 -29.28 -18.21
CA ASN A 271 9.20 -30.32 -18.81
C ASN A 271 10.25 -30.79 -17.80
N ASN A 272 10.03 -31.95 -17.18
CA ASN A 272 11.04 -32.66 -16.40
C ASN A 272 11.95 -33.44 -17.37
N THR A 273 13.23 -33.07 -17.44
CA THR A 273 14.27 -33.92 -18.02
C THR A 273 15.29 -34.24 -16.94
N ILE A 274 15.29 -35.50 -16.48
CA ILE A 274 16.25 -36.04 -15.52
C ILE A 274 17.57 -36.33 -16.24
N SER A 275 18.65 -35.65 -15.86
CA SER A 275 20.02 -36.02 -16.23
C SER A 275 20.74 -36.58 -14.99
N GLY A 276 20.92 -37.90 -14.95
CA GLY A 276 21.76 -38.58 -13.99
C GLY A 276 23.26 -38.48 -14.34
N LYS A 277 24.06 -38.08 -13.35
CA LYS A 277 25.49 -38.40 -13.16
C LYS A 277 25.62 -38.61 -11.65
N GLY A 278 26.04 -39.76 -11.12
CA GLY A 278 27.23 -40.52 -11.46
C GLY A 278 28.33 -40.12 -10.47
N SER A 279 28.43 -40.82 -9.33
CA SER A 279 29.56 -40.68 -8.40
C SER A 279 29.92 -42.03 -7.80
N ASP A 280 31.06 -42.54 -8.23
CA ASP A 280 31.81 -43.66 -7.68
C ASP A 280 32.16 -43.42 -6.20
N THR A 281 32.03 -44.45 -5.37
CA THR A 281 32.84 -44.56 -4.16
C THR A 281 33.42 -45.98 -4.06
N ASP A 282 34.74 -46.04 -4.18
CA ASP A 282 35.60 -47.19 -3.89
C ASP A 282 35.39 -47.65 -2.44
N ASN A 283 35.26 -48.97 -2.25
CA ASN A 283 35.32 -49.59 -0.93
C ASN A 283 36.06 -50.92 -1.05
N THR A 284 37.34 -50.93 -0.65
CA THR A 284 38.13 -52.15 -0.42
C THR A 284 38.30 -52.38 1.09
N ASP A 285 37.48 -53.29 1.58
CA ASP A 285 37.75 -54.48 2.40
C ASP A 285 38.90 -54.50 3.44
N SER A 286 38.51 -54.87 4.68
CA SER A 286 39.17 -55.79 5.63
C SER A 286 38.37 -55.71 6.95
N GLY A 287 37.79 -56.74 7.57
CA GLY A 287 38.07 -58.18 7.61
C GLY A 287 38.37 -58.55 9.06
N GLY A 288 37.47 -59.22 9.79
CA GLY A 288 37.76 -59.64 11.16
C GLY A 288 36.63 -60.28 11.98
N LYS A 289 36.51 -61.61 11.83
CA LYS A 289 35.92 -62.64 12.73
C LYS A 289 34.42 -62.62 13.04
#